data_AF-A0A1S1SKE3-F1
#
_entry.id   AF-A0A1S1SKE3-F1
#
_cell.length_a   1.000
_cell.length_b   1.000
_cell.length_c   1.000
_cell.angle_alpha   90.00
_cell.angle_beta   90.00
_cell.angle_gamma   90.00
#
_symmetry.space_group_name_H-M   'P 1'
#
loop_
_entity.id
_entity.type
_entity.pdbx_description
1 polymer ?
#
loop_
_entity_poly.entity_id
_entity_poly.type
_entity_poly.pdbx_seq_one_letter_code
_entity_poly.pdbx_strand_id
1 'polypeptide(L)'
;MTKNYSDYIKTGEMDQLSAIRHQSIRDAAKTGMLKLLAETAKQGNPADAAAFGGLDIIAVKLVEWYGPAEAATVLRHYADVCERQKAQGGDA
;
A
#
# COMPACT_ATOMS: atom_id res chain seq x y z
N MET A 1 -15.12 -1.21 -23.30
CA MET A 1 -15.13 -1.29 -21.82
C MET A 1 -13.77 -0.86 -21.32
N THR A 2 -13.71 0.17 -20.49
CA THR A 2 -12.47 0.71 -19.92
C THR A 2 -11.97 -0.27 -18.86
N LYS A 3 -10.88 -0.99 -19.13
CA LYS A 3 -10.27 -1.95 -18.20
C LYS A 3 -9.88 -1.22 -16.91
N ASN A 4 -10.24 -1.76 -15.74
CA ASN A 4 -9.95 -1.14 -14.45
C ASN A 4 -8.70 -1.76 -13.80
N TYR A 5 -8.15 -1.12 -12.77
CA TYR A 5 -6.94 -1.59 -12.06
C TYR A 5 -7.10 -2.99 -11.43
N SER A 6 -8.33 -3.41 -11.13
CA SER A 6 -8.62 -4.77 -10.65
C SER A 6 -8.33 -5.82 -11.73
N ASP A 7 -8.53 -5.48 -13.00
CA ASP A 7 -8.23 -6.36 -14.13
C ASP A 7 -6.71 -6.55 -14.32
N TYR A 8 -5.90 -5.52 -14.04
CA TYR A 8 -4.43 -5.60 -14.11
C TYR A 8 -3.83 -6.56 -13.07
N ILE A 9 -4.35 -6.56 -11.83
CA ILE A 9 -3.92 -7.52 -10.80
C ILE A 9 -4.20 -8.97 -11.25
N LYS A 10 -5.24 -9.18 -12.08
CA LYS A 10 -5.68 -10.50 -12.52
C LYS A 10 -5.05 -10.96 -13.85
N THR A 11 -4.72 -10.05 -14.77
CA THR A 11 -4.31 -10.41 -16.15
C THR A 11 -2.88 -10.02 -16.53
N GLY A 12 -2.23 -9.13 -15.77
CA GLY A 12 -0.86 -8.68 -16.05
C GLY A 12 -0.71 -7.75 -17.26
N GLU A 13 -1.77 -7.48 -18.02
CA GLU A 13 -1.73 -6.62 -19.20
C GLU A 13 -2.24 -5.20 -18.88
N MET A 14 -1.31 -4.25 -18.72
CA MET A 14 -1.61 -2.82 -18.63
C MET A 14 -0.71 -2.07 -19.61
N ASP A 15 -1.27 -1.10 -20.34
CA ASP A 15 -0.47 -0.26 -21.22
C ASP A 15 0.56 0.57 -20.43
N GLN A 16 1.68 0.92 -21.07
CA GLN A 16 2.81 1.56 -20.40
C GLN A 16 2.45 2.91 -19.76
N LEU A 17 1.54 3.67 -20.37
CA LEU A 17 1.13 4.98 -19.86
C LEU A 17 0.28 4.83 -18.59
N SER A 18 -0.64 3.87 -18.59
CA SER A 18 -1.41 3.47 -17.41
C SER A 18 -0.50 2.96 -16.29
N ALA A 19 0.52 2.15 -16.61
CA ALA A 19 1.52 1.70 -15.63
C ALA A 19 2.27 2.86 -14.97
N ILE A 20 2.77 3.81 -15.75
CA ILE A 20 3.45 5.01 -15.26
C ILE A 20 2.52 5.83 -14.38
N ARG A 21 1.27 6.04 -14.81
CA ARG A 21 0.27 6.80 -14.03
C ARG A 21 -0.01 6.14 -12.68
N HIS A 22 -0.25 4.82 -12.67
CA HIS A 22 -0.50 4.08 -11.43
C HIS A 22 0.70 4.11 -10.49
N GLN A 23 1.92 3.97 -11.02
CA GLN A 23 3.14 4.08 -10.22
C GLN A 23 3.30 5.49 -9.62
N SER A 24 3.08 6.53 -10.42
CA SER A 24 3.11 7.93 -9.97
C SER A 24 2.13 8.19 -8.82
N ILE A 25 0.90 7.66 -8.91
CA ILE A 25 -0.10 7.77 -7.84
C ILE A 25 0.37 7.05 -6.57
N ARG A 26 0.95 5.85 -6.70
CA ARG A 26 1.47 5.09 -5.56
C ARG A 26 2.61 5.84 -4.86
N ASP A 27 3.52 6.44 -5.60
CA ASP A 27 4.65 7.16 -5.03
C ASP A 27 4.24 8.49 -4.38
N ALA A 28 3.25 9.19 -4.94
CA ALA A 28 2.64 10.35 -4.32
C ALA A 28 1.98 9.99 -2.98
N ALA A 29 1.21 8.89 -2.93
CA ALA A 29 0.58 8.40 -1.70
C ALA A 29 1.61 8.03 -0.62
N LYS A 30 2.68 7.30 -1.01
CA LYS A 30 3.79 6.98 -0.09
C LYS A 30 4.44 8.24 0.48
N THR A 31 4.74 9.21 -0.38
CA THR A 31 5.33 10.49 0.03
C THR A 31 4.43 11.23 1.01
N GLY A 32 3.12 11.25 0.76
CA GLY A 32 2.14 11.84 1.66
C GLY A 32 2.12 11.17 3.04
N MET A 33 2.11 9.84 3.09
CA MET A 33 2.14 9.09 4.34
C MET A 33 3.45 9.32 5.11
N LEU A 34 4.60 9.27 4.45
CA LEU A 34 5.89 9.53 5.09
C LEU A 34 5.97 10.93 5.70
N LYS A 35 5.43 11.95 5.00
CA LYS A 35 5.35 13.31 5.54
C LYS A 35 4.44 13.39 6.78
N LEU A 36 3.28 12.72 6.73
CA LEU A 36 2.37 12.66 7.88
C LEU A 36 3.09 12.05 9.09
N LEU A 37 3.72 10.88 8.93
CA LEU A 37 4.42 10.20 10.02
C LEU A 37 5.57 11.04 10.60
N ALA A 38 6.36 11.68 9.72
CA ALA A 38 7.45 12.56 10.14
C ALA A 38 6.94 13.78 10.93
N GLU A 39 5.84 14.39 10.49
CA GLU A 39 5.24 15.53 11.19
C GLU A 39 4.60 15.11 12.53
N THR A 40 3.91 13.96 12.56
CA THR A 40 3.40 13.39 13.82
C THR A 40 4.52 13.17 14.83
N ALA A 41 5.65 12.56 14.42
CA ALA A 41 6.81 12.37 15.27
C ALA A 41 7.42 13.71 15.74
N LYS A 42 7.52 14.69 14.85
CA LYS A 42 8.04 16.03 15.16
C LYS A 42 7.21 16.75 16.23
N GLN A 43 5.91 16.48 16.27
CA GLN A 43 5.00 17.01 17.29
C GLN A 43 5.10 16.28 18.64
N GLY A 44 5.98 15.28 18.77
CA GLY A 44 6.13 14.47 19.98
C GLY A 44 5.06 13.39 20.14
N ASN A 45 4.26 13.13 19.10
CA ASN A 45 3.21 12.12 19.12
C ASN A 45 3.72 10.74 18.63
N PRO A 46 3.06 9.63 19.02
CA PRO A 46 3.40 8.31 18.52
C PRO A 46 3.07 8.18 17.01
N ALA A 47 4.10 8.17 16.17
CA ALA A 47 3.93 8.04 14.72
C ALA A 47 3.44 6.64 14.30
N ASP A 48 3.74 5.61 15.08
CA ASP A 48 3.20 4.27 14.90
C ASP A 48 1.67 4.22 15.06
N ALA A 49 1.10 4.96 16.02
CA ALA A 49 -0.36 5.09 16.15
C ALA A 49 -1.00 5.71 14.90
N ALA A 50 -0.36 6.74 14.31
CA ALA A 50 -0.82 7.30 13.03
C ALA A 50 -0.71 6.29 11.87
N ALA A 51 0.36 5.49 11.85
CA ALA A 51 0.52 4.43 10.86
C ALA A 51 -0.57 3.36 10.98
N PHE A 52 -0.91 2.93 12.20
CA PHE A 52 -2.00 1.99 12.45
C PHE A 52 -3.36 2.56 12.04
N GLY A 53 -3.66 3.83 12.35
CA GLY A 53 -4.87 4.48 11.86
C GLY A 53 -4.97 4.51 10.33
N GLY A 54 -3.83 4.67 9.64
CA GLY A 54 -3.76 4.52 8.19
C GLY A 54 -4.09 3.10 7.72
N LEU A 55 -3.55 2.07 8.39
CA LEU A 55 -3.84 0.67 8.11
C LEU A 55 -5.31 0.31 8.34
N ASP A 56 -5.95 0.84 9.38
CA ASP A 56 -7.37 0.62 9.66
C ASP A 56 -8.24 1.09 8.48
N ILE A 57 -7.98 2.29 7.97
CA ILE A 57 -8.69 2.84 6.81
C ILE A 57 -8.45 1.97 5.58
N ILE A 58 -7.21 1.54 5.33
CA ILE A 58 -6.89 0.68 4.19
C ILE A 58 -7.62 -0.66 4.29
N ALA A 59 -7.63 -1.28 5.47
CA ALA A 59 -8.31 -2.55 5.70
C ALA A 59 -9.81 -2.45 5.39
N VAL A 60 -10.48 -1.40 5.87
CA VAL A 60 -11.89 -1.13 5.55
C VAL A 60 -12.09 -0.99 4.03
N LYS A 61 -11.26 -0.19 3.36
CA LYS A 61 -11.39 0.04 1.92
C LYS A 61 -11.11 -1.19 1.06
N LEU A 62 -10.15 -2.04 1.46
CA LEU A 62 -9.91 -3.31 0.78
C LEU A 62 -11.13 -4.23 0.86
N VAL A 63 -11.80 -4.29 2.02
CA VAL A 63 -13.04 -5.06 2.17
C VAL A 63 -14.17 -4.45 1.34
N GLU A 64 -14.33 -3.13 1.33
CA GLU A 64 -15.34 -2.46 0.48
C GLU A 64 -15.14 -2.72 -1.01
N TRP A 65 -13.89 -2.71 -1.50
CA TRP A 65 -13.59 -2.86 -2.92
C TRP A 65 -13.56 -4.30 -3.42
N TYR A 66 -13.09 -5.23 -2.58
CA TYR A 66 -12.78 -6.60 -3.01
C TYR A 66 -13.50 -7.69 -2.22
N GLY A 67 -14.15 -7.33 -1.10
CA GLY A 67 -14.72 -8.27 -0.15
C GLY A 67 -13.67 -8.85 0.82
N PRO A 68 -14.12 -9.49 1.92
CA PRO A 68 -13.24 -9.90 3.02
C PRO A 68 -12.21 -10.97 2.64
N ALA A 69 -12.57 -11.93 1.78
CA ALA A 69 -11.68 -12.99 1.36
C ALA A 69 -10.48 -12.47 0.55
N GLU A 70 -10.75 -11.61 -0.45
CA GLU A 70 -9.71 -11.02 -1.29
C GLU A 70 -8.89 -9.98 -0.53
N ALA A 71 -9.51 -9.18 0.35
CA ALA A 71 -8.78 -8.28 1.24
C ALA A 71 -7.75 -9.03 2.10
N ALA A 72 -8.12 -10.20 2.64
CA ALA A 72 -7.19 -11.04 3.40
C ALA A 72 -6.03 -11.56 2.55
N THR A 73 -6.27 -11.90 1.27
CA THR A 73 -5.23 -12.30 0.33
C THR A 73 -4.25 -11.16 0.05
N VAL A 74 -4.74 -9.94 -0.14
CA VAL A 74 -3.89 -8.74 -0.30
C VAL A 74 -3.03 -8.51 0.93
N LEU A 75 -3.61 -8.57 2.14
CA LEU A 75 -2.86 -8.35 3.38
C LEU A 75 -1.80 -9.43 3.63
N ARG A 76 -2.12 -10.70 3.34
CA ARG A 76 -1.12 -11.80 3.38
C ARG A 76 0.04 -11.55 2.40
N HIS A 77 -0.26 -11.11 1.18
CA HIS A 77 0.80 -10.75 0.23
C HIS A 77 1.72 -9.66 0.78
N TYR A 78 1.18 -8.65 1.47
CA TYR A 78 2.01 -7.63 2.10
C TYR A 78 2.79 -8.14 3.32
N ALA A 79 2.32 -9.18 4.03
CA ALA A 79 3.11 -9.86 5.04
C ALA A 79 4.38 -10.47 4.42
N ASP A 80 4.27 -11.16 3.27
CA ASP A 80 5.43 -11.69 2.54
C ASP A 80 6.39 -10.57 2.10
N VAL A 81 5.86 -9.41 1.70
CA VAL A 81 6.69 -8.24 1.36
C VAL A 81 7.49 -7.76 2.57
N CYS A 82 6.87 -7.68 3.75
CA CYS A 82 7.56 -7.32 4.99
C CYS A 82 8.67 -8.32 5.34
N GLU A 83 8.42 -9.62 5.18
CA GLU A 83 9.44 -10.65 5.40
C GLU A 83 10.65 -10.48 4.47
N ARG A 84 10.43 -10.09 3.22
CA ARG A 84 11.52 -9.83 2.26
C ARG A 84 12.35 -8.59 2.61
N GLN A 85 11.81 -7.63 3.35
CA GLN A 85 12.60 -6.47 3.79
C GLN A 85 13.71 -6.88 4.77
N LYS A 86 13.46 -7.90 5.62
CA LYS A 86 14.53 -8.48 6.47
C LYS A 86 15.68 -9.05 5.64
N ALA A 87 15.39 -9.64 4.49
CA ALA A 87 16.41 -10.24 3.62
C ALA A 87 17.31 -9.20 2.92
N GLN A 88 16.87 -7.94 2.81
CA GLN A 88 17.66 -6.84 2.23
C GLN A 88 18.41 -6.00 3.27
N GLY A 89 18.12 -6.21 4.56
CA GLY A 89 18.78 -5.55 5.69
C GLY A 89 19.64 -6.48 6.55
N GLY A 90 19.98 -7.68 6.05
CA GLY A 90 20.87 -8.63 6.72
C GLY A 90 22.33 -8.38 6.35
N ASP A 91 23.12 -8.03 7.35
CA ASP A 91 24.54 -7.59 7.35
C ASP A 91 24.80 -6.17 6.83
N ALA A 92 24.59 -5.20 7.73
CA ALA A 92 25.41 -4.00 7.88
C ALA A 92 25.49 -3.61 9.36
#